data_AF-A0A418N5G6-F1
#
_entry.id   AF-A0A418N5G6-F1
#
_cell.length_a   1.000
_cell.length_b   1.000
_cell.length_c   1.000
_cell.angle_alpha   90.00
_cell.angle_beta   90.00
_cell.angle_gamma   90.00
#
_symmetry.space_group_name_H-M   'P 1'
#
loop_
_entity.id
_entity.type
_entity.pdbx_description
1 polymer ?
#
loop_
_entity_poly.entity_id
_entity_poly.type
_entity_poly.pdbx_seq_one_letter_code
_entity_poly.pdbx_strand_id
1 'polypeptide(L)'
;MKLRYFTSVFLIATLVGCNDDDNSPYMYDDMMDDDMMSVDFSGTYSQEDHLGRPGINTTLSYDMDGQPSIKDAHNMTIPSEMTAMFQAGFQARLEQYHDVYALKLGLDPADVNYENNILGLDAATLTTVLSADVLEVAPDLPTTYFDPGTDFDNDGRILVPDGDEVALTGRRPSDDIIDVSLILFFGGMEGDRFSGQDLDDDGVADLPRLTSDGVSLTADISTTFPYLGAPE
;
A
#
# COMPACT_ATOMS: atom_id res chain seq x y z
N MET A 1 -40.39 -43.45 -51.57
CA MET A 1 -41.78 -43.52 -51.01
C MET A 1 -42.19 -42.10 -50.62
N LYS A 2 -43.48 -41.74 -50.72
CA LYS A 2 -44.01 -40.39 -50.35
C LYS A 2 -43.87 -40.20 -48.81
N LEU A 3 -43.71 -39.01 -48.23
CA LEU A 3 -44.58 -37.82 -48.30
C LEU A 3 -43.84 -36.55 -47.80
N ARG A 4 -44.28 -35.34 -48.20
CA ARG A 4 -43.78 -34.03 -47.69
C ARG A 4 -44.83 -33.40 -46.78
N TYR A 5 -44.45 -32.73 -45.68
CA TYR A 5 -45.19 -31.57 -45.13
C TYR A 5 -44.29 -30.61 -44.34
N PHE A 6 -44.62 -29.32 -44.41
CA PHE A 6 -44.05 -28.18 -43.68
C PHE A 6 -44.72 -28.02 -42.30
N THR A 7 -44.01 -27.53 -41.28
CA THR A 7 -44.39 -26.34 -40.47
C THR A 7 -43.31 -25.98 -39.43
N SER A 8 -43.09 -24.69 -39.21
CA SER A 8 -42.28 -24.13 -38.11
C SER A 8 -43.03 -24.15 -36.77
N VAL A 9 -42.33 -24.02 -35.63
CA VAL A 9 -42.57 -22.99 -34.59
C VAL A 9 -41.60 -23.16 -33.38
N PHE A 10 -40.82 -22.10 -33.18
CA PHE A 10 -40.36 -21.47 -31.93
C PHE A 10 -40.94 -22.00 -30.59
N LEU A 11 -40.12 -22.37 -29.58
CA LEU A 11 -40.40 -21.99 -28.18
C LEU A 11 -39.25 -22.19 -27.14
N ILE A 12 -38.96 -21.09 -26.42
CA ILE A 12 -38.61 -20.93 -24.98
C ILE A 12 -37.42 -21.70 -24.37
N ALA A 13 -36.53 -20.91 -23.74
CA ALA A 13 -35.55 -21.36 -22.77
C ALA A 13 -36.20 -21.64 -21.40
N THR A 14 -35.82 -22.76 -20.77
CA THR A 14 -36.32 -23.14 -19.45
C THR A 14 -35.51 -22.50 -18.32
N LEU A 15 -36.12 -21.57 -17.59
CA LEU A 15 -35.74 -21.33 -16.18
C LEU A 15 -36.47 -22.37 -15.33
N VAL A 16 -35.72 -23.18 -14.59
CA VAL A 16 -36.28 -24.14 -13.63
C VAL A 16 -36.47 -23.44 -12.28
N GLY A 17 -37.73 -23.33 -11.84
CA GLY A 17 -38.05 -23.07 -10.45
C GLY A 17 -38.18 -24.39 -9.67
N CYS A 18 -37.87 -24.38 -8.38
CA CYS A 18 -38.18 -25.48 -7.48
C CYS A 18 -39.60 -25.34 -6.88
N ASN A 19 -40.49 -26.23 -7.31
CA ASN A 19 -41.52 -26.90 -6.50
C ASN A 19 -40.83 -27.88 -5.50
N ASP A 20 -41.41 -28.56 -4.49
CA ASP A 20 -42.64 -28.57 -3.65
C ASP A 20 -42.20 -29.31 -2.33
N ASP A 21 -42.90 -29.42 -1.20
CA ASP A 21 -44.21 -28.98 -0.67
C ASP A 21 -44.05 -28.82 0.87
N ASP A 22 -45.00 -28.17 1.57
CA ASP A 22 -45.76 -28.83 2.66
C ASP A 22 -46.84 -27.91 3.28
N ASN A 23 -48.03 -28.48 3.44
CA ASN A 23 -49.28 -27.76 3.71
C ASN A 23 -49.58 -27.54 5.21
N SER A 24 -49.81 -26.30 5.63
CA SER A 24 -50.50 -26.00 6.91
C SER A 24 -51.27 -24.66 6.92
N PRO A 25 -52.60 -24.66 6.77
CA PRO A 25 -53.41 -23.45 6.78
C PRO A 25 -53.83 -23.10 8.23
N TYR A 26 -52.91 -22.54 9.01
CA TYR A 26 -53.23 -21.99 10.33
C TYR A 26 -53.33 -20.46 10.30
N MET A 27 -54.58 -20.00 10.30
CA MET A 27 -55.10 -18.73 10.81
C MET A 27 -54.31 -17.43 10.54
N TYR A 28 -54.94 -16.56 9.74
CA TYR A 28 -54.75 -15.12 9.83
C TYR A 28 -54.88 -14.64 11.29
N ASP A 29 -53.82 -14.05 11.83
CA ASP A 29 -53.94 -12.85 12.66
C ASP A 29 -52.75 -11.92 12.37
N ASP A 30 -53.05 -10.63 12.38
CA ASP A 30 -52.35 -9.52 11.75
C ASP A 30 -50.85 -9.35 12.15
N MET A 31 -49.93 -9.74 11.26
CA MET A 31 -48.49 -9.45 11.36
C MET A 31 -47.91 -9.02 10.01
N MET A 32 -48.31 -7.83 9.58
CA MET A 32 -47.74 -7.13 8.42
C MET A 32 -47.22 -5.75 8.86
N ASP A 33 -46.12 -5.76 9.61
CA ASP A 33 -45.23 -4.60 9.70
C ASP A 33 -43.78 -5.12 9.82
N ASP A 34 -43.28 -5.60 8.67
CA ASP A 34 -41.85 -5.84 8.45
C ASP A 34 -41.17 -4.47 8.33
N ASP A 35 -41.09 -3.78 9.47
CA ASP A 35 -40.21 -2.62 9.63
C ASP A 35 -38.77 -3.16 9.47
N MET A 36 -38.31 -3.15 8.22
CA MET A 36 -36.90 -3.20 7.87
C MET A 36 -36.24 -2.03 8.58
N MET A 37 -35.87 -2.24 9.84
CA MET A 37 -35.27 -1.29 10.76
C MET A 37 -34.16 -0.55 10.03
N SER A 38 -34.50 0.60 9.45
CA SER A 38 -33.58 1.31 8.58
C SER A 38 -32.45 1.75 9.47
N VAL A 39 -31.23 1.24 9.21
CA VAL A 39 -30.07 1.54 10.04
C VAL A 39 -29.97 3.06 10.14
N ASP A 40 -30.25 3.59 11.32
CA ASP A 40 -30.41 5.02 11.48
C ASP A 40 -29.04 5.66 11.49
N PHE A 41 -28.65 6.18 10.33
CA PHE A 41 -27.43 6.95 10.17
C PHE A 41 -27.57 8.39 10.67
N SER A 42 -28.65 8.77 11.38
CA SER A 42 -28.74 10.07 12.03
C SER A 42 -27.73 10.17 13.19
N GLY A 43 -26.87 11.19 13.12
CA GLY A 43 -25.80 11.38 14.09
C GLY A 43 -24.85 12.49 13.68
N THR A 44 -24.00 12.93 14.61
CA THR A 44 -22.83 13.77 14.30
C THR A 44 -21.62 12.86 14.22
N TYR A 45 -21.14 12.62 13.01
CA TYR A 45 -19.90 11.87 12.78
C TYR A 45 -18.72 12.84 12.83
N SER A 46 -17.80 12.64 13.78
CA SER A 46 -16.41 13.08 13.64
C SER A 46 -15.67 12.10 12.72
N GLN A 47 -14.72 12.59 11.94
CA GLN A 47 -13.61 11.72 11.54
C GLN A 47 -12.74 11.54 12.78
N GLU A 48 -12.50 10.28 13.14
CA GLU A 48 -11.42 9.93 14.06
C GLU A 48 -10.09 10.01 13.30
N ASP A 49 -8.99 10.25 14.03
CA ASP A 49 -7.63 10.24 13.50
C ASP A 49 -7.37 8.88 12.81
N HIS A 50 -7.08 8.92 11.50
CA HIS A 50 -6.49 7.78 10.83
C HIS A 50 -4.98 7.90 10.96
N LEU A 51 -4.38 7.05 11.81
CA LEU A 51 -2.93 6.97 11.95
C LEU A 51 -2.33 6.62 10.58
N GLY A 52 -1.82 7.64 9.88
CA GLY A 52 -1.17 7.45 8.60
C GLY A 52 0.04 6.53 8.72
N ARG A 53 0.41 5.84 7.64
CA ARG A 53 1.51 4.86 7.64
C ARG A 53 2.78 5.45 8.28
N PRO A 54 3.39 4.77 9.29
CA PRO A 54 4.54 5.30 10.01
C PRO A 54 5.65 5.81 9.10
N GLY A 55 6.11 5.03 8.11
CA GLY A 55 7.21 5.41 7.21
C GLY A 55 6.95 6.66 6.36
N ILE A 56 5.73 6.82 5.84
CA ILE A 56 5.33 8.00 5.05
C ILE A 56 5.34 9.23 5.95
N ASN A 57 4.70 9.10 7.11
CA ASN A 57 4.58 10.18 8.07
C ASN A 57 5.95 10.52 8.69
N THR A 58 6.85 9.58 8.95
CA THR A 58 8.19 9.88 9.49
C THR A 58 9.11 10.58 8.49
N THR A 59 9.11 10.17 7.23
CA THR A 59 10.18 10.54 6.29
C THR A 59 9.81 11.70 5.36
N LEU A 60 8.53 11.80 4.95
CA LEU A 60 8.05 12.85 4.05
C LEU A 60 7.35 14.02 4.77
N SER A 61 7.32 14.04 6.11
CA SER A 61 6.83 15.19 6.87
C SER A 61 7.61 16.47 6.56
N TYR A 62 6.92 17.44 5.97
CA TYR A 62 7.42 18.80 5.79
C TYR A 62 6.63 19.80 6.63
N ASP A 63 7.29 20.89 7.04
CA ASP A 63 6.59 22.00 7.69
C ASP A 63 5.73 22.71 6.63
N MET A 64 4.42 22.70 6.81
CA MET A 64 3.49 23.42 5.96
C MET A 64 3.12 24.75 6.63
N ASP A 65 3.39 25.86 5.96
CA ASP A 65 3.16 27.21 6.49
C ASP A 65 1.72 27.36 7.03
N GLY A 66 1.62 27.63 8.34
CA GLY A 66 0.35 27.84 9.03
C GLY A 66 -0.29 26.60 9.66
N GLN A 67 0.32 25.42 9.58
CA GLN A 67 -0.09 24.24 10.37
C GLN A 67 0.92 23.91 11.47
N PRO A 68 0.49 23.42 12.66
CA PRO A 68 1.41 23.03 13.73
C PRO A 68 2.26 21.81 13.37
N SER A 69 1.72 20.91 12.54
CA SER A 69 2.45 19.84 11.88
C SER A 69 1.64 19.35 10.68
N ILE A 70 2.31 18.98 9.57
CA ILE A 70 1.60 18.32 8.47
C ILE A 70 1.10 16.92 8.85
N LYS A 71 1.72 16.31 9.87
CA LYS A 71 1.34 15.02 10.46
C LYS A 71 -0.11 15.04 10.92
N ASP A 72 -0.46 16.07 11.68
CA ASP A 72 -1.80 16.28 12.25
C ASP A 72 -2.81 16.57 11.13
N ALA A 73 -2.41 17.32 10.10
CA ALA A 73 -3.24 17.59 8.94
C ALA A 73 -3.51 16.34 8.09
N HIS A 74 -2.50 15.50 7.87
CA HIS A 74 -2.60 14.24 7.15
C HIS A 74 -3.62 13.32 7.84
N ASN A 75 -3.43 13.06 9.14
CA ASN A 75 -4.31 12.26 10.00
C ASN A 75 -5.79 12.70 10.07
N MET A 76 -6.11 13.93 9.65
CA MET A 76 -7.48 14.49 9.64
C MET A 76 -8.01 14.81 8.23
N THR A 77 -7.25 14.52 7.17
CA THR A 77 -7.68 14.78 5.79
C THR A 77 -8.62 13.69 5.30
N ILE A 78 -9.66 14.04 4.53
CA ILE A 78 -10.57 13.06 3.96
C ILE A 78 -9.79 12.16 2.99
N PRO A 79 -9.87 10.81 3.04
CA PRO A 79 -9.10 9.93 2.18
C PRO A 79 -9.20 10.22 0.66
N SER A 80 -10.35 10.71 0.20
CA SER A 80 -10.56 11.13 -1.19
C SER A 80 -9.83 12.41 -1.61
N GLU A 81 -9.31 13.17 -0.65
CA GLU A 81 -8.64 14.47 -0.84
C GLU A 81 -7.13 14.39 -0.58
N MET A 82 -6.63 13.35 0.09
CA MET A 82 -5.23 13.25 0.54
C MET A 82 -4.22 13.38 -0.62
N THR A 83 -4.42 12.67 -1.74
CA THR A 83 -3.54 12.80 -2.91
C THR A 83 -3.47 14.23 -3.44
N ALA A 84 -4.61 14.93 -3.52
CA ALA A 84 -4.68 16.30 -4.01
C ALA A 84 -4.03 17.32 -3.05
N MET A 85 -4.01 17.01 -1.74
CA MET A 85 -3.44 17.86 -0.70
C MET A 85 -1.94 17.63 -0.49
N PHE A 86 -1.43 16.39 -0.62
CA PHE A 86 -0.07 16.02 -0.19
C PHE A 86 0.89 15.60 -1.31
N GLN A 87 0.43 15.09 -2.45
CA GLN A 87 1.32 14.52 -3.49
C GLN A 87 2.42 15.50 -3.92
N ALA A 88 2.05 16.74 -4.27
CA ALA A 88 2.98 17.75 -4.76
C ALA A 88 4.02 18.16 -3.70
N GLY A 89 3.63 18.18 -2.42
CA GLY A 89 4.54 18.51 -1.31
C GLY A 89 5.47 17.36 -0.95
N PHE A 90 4.97 16.12 -1.00
CA PHE A 90 5.80 14.91 -0.87
C PHE A 90 6.83 14.82 -2.00
N GLN A 91 6.45 15.13 -3.23
CA GLN A 91 7.39 15.18 -4.37
C GLN A 91 8.43 16.27 -4.17
N ALA A 92 8.02 17.51 -3.87
CA ALA A 92 8.95 18.61 -3.64
C ALA A 92 9.91 18.35 -2.47
N ARG A 93 9.47 17.62 -1.42
CA ARG A 93 10.35 17.23 -0.30
C ARG A 93 11.32 16.10 -0.70
N LEU A 94 10.88 15.13 -1.49
CA LEU A 94 11.75 14.06 -2.00
C LEU A 94 12.86 14.65 -2.89
N GLU A 95 12.50 15.51 -3.84
CA GLU A 95 13.44 16.27 -4.69
C GLU A 95 14.40 17.13 -3.84
N GLN A 96 13.88 17.86 -2.84
CA GLN A 96 14.70 18.65 -1.91
C GLN A 96 15.73 17.82 -1.14
N TYR A 97 15.43 16.58 -0.75
CA TYR A 97 16.43 15.73 -0.09
C TYR A 97 17.58 15.40 -1.05
N HIS A 98 17.28 14.98 -2.28
CA HIS A 98 18.28 14.69 -3.31
C HIS A 98 19.16 15.91 -3.63
N ASP A 99 18.57 17.11 -3.78
CA ASP A 99 19.31 18.37 -3.90
C ASP A 99 20.28 18.62 -2.73
N VAL A 100 19.81 18.42 -1.49
CA VAL A 100 20.63 18.62 -0.28
C VAL A 100 21.76 17.60 -0.22
N TYR A 101 21.53 16.34 -0.60
CA TYR A 101 22.58 15.33 -0.65
C TYR A 101 23.62 15.62 -1.73
N ALA A 102 23.20 16.07 -2.92
CA ALA A 102 24.12 16.52 -3.98
C ALA A 102 25.06 17.62 -3.48
N LEU A 103 24.50 18.65 -2.85
CA LEU A 103 25.25 19.76 -2.27
C LEU A 103 26.20 19.33 -1.13
N LYS A 104 25.86 18.27 -0.38
CA LYS A 104 26.72 17.72 0.69
C LYS A 104 27.87 16.88 0.14
N LEU A 105 27.66 16.14 -0.94
CA LEU A 105 28.67 15.33 -1.62
C LEU A 105 29.51 16.14 -2.63
N GLY A 106 29.12 17.39 -2.93
CA GLY A 106 29.81 18.22 -3.92
C GLY A 106 29.52 17.80 -5.37
N LEU A 107 28.42 17.09 -5.60
CA LEU A 107 27.96 16.59 -6.89
C LEU A 107 27.02 17.61 -7.55
N ASP A 108 26.78 17.46 -8.87
CA ASP A 108 25.72 18.20 -9.55
C ASP A 108 24.36 17.62 -9.11
N PRO A 109 23.39 18.44 -8.65
CA PRO A 109 22.04 17.96 -8.36
C PRO A 109 21.38 17.21 -9.53
N ALA A 110 21.75 17.52 -10.78
CA ALA A 110 21.28 16.79 -11.94
C ALA A 110 21.64 15.28 -11.90
N ASP A 111 22.83 14.95 -11.39
CA ASP A 111 23.35 13.57 -11.29
C ASP A 111 22.80 12.81 -10.07
N VAL A 112 22.29 13.54 -9.06
CA VAL A 112 21.78 12.98 -7.79
C VAL A 112 20.25 12.96 -7.73
N ASN A 113 19.57 13.41 -8.79
CA ASN A 113 18.12 13.35 -8.89
C ASN A 113 17.55 11.94 -8.59
N TYR A 114 16.32 11.94 -8.08
CA TYR A 114 15.52 10.73 -7.89
C TYR A 114 15.41 9.95 -9.21
N GLU A 115 15.76 8.67 -9.16
CA GLU A 115 15.54 7.70 -10.22
C GLU A 115 14.42 6.73 -9.82
N ASN A 116 13.83 6.02 -10.77
CA ASN A 116 12.83 5.00 -10.50
C ASN A 116 13.35 4.02 -9.44
N ASN A 117 12.55 3.75 -8.41
CA ASN A 117 12.95 2.87 -7.32
C ASN A 117 12.83 1.38 -7.69
N ILE A 118 13.10 0.50 -6.72
CA ILE A 118 12.90 -0.95 -6.80
C ILE A 118 11.48 -1.41 -7.19
N LEU A 119 10.47 -0.54 -7.23
CA LEU A 119 9.12 -0.86 -7.75
C LEU A 119 8.89 -0.28 -9.16
N GLY A 120 9.94 0.22 -9.81
CA GLY A 120 9.88 0.92 -11.08
C GLY A 120 9.16 2.28 -11.02
N LEU A 121 8.86 2.82 -9.84
CA LEU A 121 8.04 4.02 -9.68
C LEU A 121 8.88 5.30 -9.77
N ASP A 122 8.48 6.22 -10.66
CA ASP A 122 9.00 7.58 -10.68
C ASP A 122 8.51 8.40 -9.47
N ALA A 123 9.11 9.57 -9.22
CA ALA A 123 8.82 10.38 -8.03
C ALA A 123 7.34 10.77 -7.93
N ALA A 124 6.71 11.10 -9.06
CA ALA A 124 5.30 11.50 -9.11
C ALA A 124 4.36 10.32 -8.81
N THR A 125 4.65 9.14 -9.35
CA THR A 125 3.87 7.92 -9.16
C THR A 125 4.03 7.39 -7.74
N LEU A 126 5.26 7.31 -7.23
CA LEU A 126 5.54 6.94 -5.83
C LEU A 126 4.77 7.86 -4.87
N THR A 127 4.93 9.18 -5.02
CA THR A 127 4.26 10.12 -4.11
C THR A 127 2.75 10.16 -4.28
N THR A 128 2.20 9.77 -5.44
CA THR A 128 0.76 9.54 -5.62
C THR A 128 0.28 8.35 -4.78
N VAL A 129 0.98 7.21 -4.83
CA VAL A 129 0.66 6.02 -4.01
C VAL A 129 0.77 6.34 -2.52
N LEU A 130 1.86 7.00 -2.11
CA LEU A 130 2.10 7.32 -0.71
C LEU A 130 1.12 8.38 -0.15
N SER A 131 0.77 9.39 -0.94
CA SER A 131 -0.19 10.44 -0.51
C SER A 131 -1.64 9.97 -0.46
N ALA A 132 -1.99 8.87 -1.14
CA ALA A 132 -3.31 8.25 -0.98
C ALA A 132 -3.42 7.44 0.33
N ASP A 133 -2.29 6.96 0.86
CA ASP A 133 -2.16 6.00 1.97
C ASP A 133 -3.02 4.71 1.86
N VAL A 134 -3.59 4.43 0.67
CA VAL A 134 -4.46 3.28 0.44
C VAL A 134 -3.64 1.99 0.45
N LEU A 135 -4.04 1.03 1.30
CA LEU A 135 -3.49 -0.32 1.30
C LEU A 135 -4.00 -1.05 0.06
N GLU A 136 -3.11 -1.60 -0.77
CA GLU A 136 -3.55 -2.36 -1.94
C GLU A 136 -4.17 -3.69 -1.49
N VAL A 137 -5.40 -3.95 -1.91
CA VAL A 137 -6.11 -5.18 -1.56
C VAL A 137 -5.70 -6.28 -2.53
N ALA A 138 -4.75 -7.12 -2.11
CA ALA A 138 -4.34 -8.31 -2.85
C ALA A 138 -4.89 -9.57 -2.13
N PRO A 139 -6.01 -10.17 -2.59
CA PRO A 139 -6.68 -11.27 -1.86
C PRO A 139 -5.92 -12.60 -1.92
N ASP A 140 -5.13 -12.82 -2.97
CA ASP A 140 -4.39 -14.06 -3.23
C ASP A 140 -2.88 -13.93 -2.96
N LEU A 141 -2.40 -12.75 -2.58
CA LEU A 141 -0.99 -12.46 -2.25
C LEU A 141 -0.81 -12.23 -0.74
N PRO A 142 0.40 -12.43 -0.19
CA PRO A 142 0.66 -12.11 1.20
C PRO A 142 0.44 -10.62 1.52
N THR A 143 -0.12 -10.35 2.69
CA THR A 143 -0.03 -9.05 3.34
C THR A 143 1.43 -8.79 3.72
N THR A 144 2.05 -7.75 3.15
CA THR A 144 3.45 -7.37 3.38
C THR A 144 3.66 -5.90 3.02
N TYR A 145 4.66 -5.26 3.60
CA TYR A 145 5.06 -3.91 3.19
C TYR A 145 5.93 -3.96 1.93
N PHE A 146 6.88 -4.88 1.89
CA PHE A 146 7.63 -5.30 0.71
C PHE A 146 8.15 -6.73 0.93
N ASP A 147 7.95 -7.59 -0.06
CA ASP A 147 8.50 -8.94 -0.16
C ASP A 147 9.22 -8.99 -1.51
N PRO A 148 10.58 -9.08 -1.53
CA PRO A 148 11.37 -9.07 -2.76
C PRO A 148 11.15 -10.29 -3.66
N GLY A 149 10.39 -11.30 -3.22
CA GLY A 149 10.15 -12.49 -4.01
C GLY A 149 11.36 -13.42 -4.05
N THR A 150 11.66 -13.98 -5.22
CA THR A 150 12.77 -14.91 -5.43
C THR A 150 13.72 -14.43 -6.52
N ASP A 151 15.02 -14.57 -6.27
CA ASP A 151 16.10 -14.43 -7.27
C ASP A 151 15.94 -15.53 -8.34
N PHE A 152 15.13 -15.21 -9.34
CA PHE A 152 14.66 -16.12 -10.38
C PHE A 152 15.69 -16.23 -11.51
N ASP A 153 16.41 -15.15 -11.81
CA ASP A 153 17.44 -15.13 -12.84
C ASP A 153 18.84 -15.56 -12.34
N ASN A 154 19.04 -15.57 -11.01
CA ASN A 154 20.25 -15.98 -10.28
C ASN A 154 21.44 -15.00 -10.47
N ASP A 155 21.16 -13.70 -10.66
CA ASP A 155 22.19 -12.65 -10.68
C ASP A 155 22.63 -12.17 -9.28
N GLY A 156 21.86 -12.51 -8.24
CA GLY A 156 22.15 -12.19 -6.83
C GLY A 156 21.55 -10.87 -6.33
N ARG A 157 20.76 -10.16 -7.14
CA ARG A 157 20.17 -8.85 -6.82
C ARG A 157 18.75 -8.95 -6.29
N ILE A 158 18.60 -9.58 -5.13
CA ILE A 158 17.29 -9.85 -4.51
C ILE A 158 16.34 -8.62 -4.36
N LEU A 159 16.82 -7.38 -4.40
CA LEU A 159 15.95 -6.18 -4.33
C LEU A 159 15.43 -5.69 -5.69
N VAL A 160 15.95 -6.22 -6.80
CA VAL A 160 15.54 -5.87 -8.17
C VAL A 160 14.38 -6.78 -8.60
N PRO A 161 13.29 -6.26 -9.18
CA PRO A 161 12.16 -7.07 -9.61
C PRO A 161 12.45 -8.12 -10.69
N ASP A 162 12.17 -9.39 -10.35
CA ASP A 162 12.16 -10.56 -11.23
C ASP A 162 10.73 -10.96 -11.68
N GLY A 163 9.71 -10.39 -11.05
CA GLY A 163 8.29 -10.51 -11.39
C GLY A 163 7.43 -11.32 -10.41
N ASP A 164 7.94 -11.66 -9.22
CA ASP A 164 7.17 -12.29 -8.13
C ASP A 164 7.10 -11.47 -6.83
N GLU A 165 7.51 -10.20 -6.90
CA GLU A 165 7.52 -9.24 -5.78
C GLU A 165 6.09 -8.93 -5.30
N VAL A 166 5.97 -8.64 -4.00
CA VAL A 166 4.72 -8.16 -3.41
C VAL A 166 5.00 -6.92 -2.57
N ALA A 167 4.42 -5.78 -2.94
CA ALA A 167 4.65 -4.51 -2.28
C ALA A 167 3.35 -3.84 -1.84
N LEU A 168 3.39 -3.11 -0.72
CA LEU A 168 2.35 -2.19 -0.24
C LEU A 168 0.95 -2.79 0.03
N THR A 169 0.82 -4.13 0.02
CA THR A 169 -0.41 -4.88 0.33
C THR A 169 -0.75 -4.90 1.83
N GLY A 170 0.17 -4.44 2.68
CA GLY A 170 -0.07 -4.17 4.09
C GLY A 170 1.22 -4.06 4.90
N ARG A 171 1.27 -4.81 6.01
CA ARG A 171 2.49 -5.10 6.77
C ARG A 171 2.31 -6.37 7.60
N ARG A 172 3.38 -7.13 7.79
CA ARG A 172 3.54 -8.12 8.86
C ARG A 172 4.23 -7.45 10.07
N PRO A 173 4.18 -8.04 11.28
CA PRO A 173 4.94 -7.52 12.43
C PRO A 173 6.46 -7.56 12.26
N SER A 174 6.95 -8.34 11.28
CA SER A 174 8.36 -8.52 10.93
C SER A 174 8.90 -7.52 9.90
N ASP A 175 8.03 -6.75 9.25
CA ASP A 175 8.43 -5.94 8.09
C ASP A 175 9.12 -4.66 8.56
N ASP A 176 10.33 -4.42 8.07
CA ASP A 176 11.04 -3.18 8.32
C ASP A 176 10.51 -2.06 7.40
N ILE A 177 9.50 -1.37 7.89
CA ILE A 177 8.82 -0.29 7.16
C ILE A 177 9.76 0.88 6.91
N ILE A 178 10.73 1.12 7.78
CA ILE A 178 11.62 2.29 7.68
C ILE A 178 12.70 2.02 6.64
N ASP A 179 13.42 0.90 6.73
CA ASP A 179 14.45 0.54 5.75
C ASP A 179 13.84 0.39 4.35
N VAL A 180 12.68 -0.27 4.20
CA VAL A 180 11.99 -0.34 2.90
C VAL A 180 11.57 1.04 2.40
N SER A 181 11.04 1.92 3.24
CA SER A 181 10.70 3.30 2.82
C SER A 181 11.94 4.06 2.35
N LEU A 182 13.05 3.93 3.08
CA LEU A 182 14.32 4.56 2.76
C LEU A 182 14.92 4.03 1.45
N ILE A 183 14.84 2.72 1.19
CA ILE A 183 15.17 2.10 -0.10
C ILE A 183 14.29 2.69 -1.23
N LEU A 184 12.98 2.85 -1.02
CA LEU A 184 12.08 3.45 -2.01
C LEU A 184 12.37 4.93 -2.31
N PHE A 185 13.08 5.65 -1.44
CA PHE A 185 13.44 7.06 -1.63
C PHE A 185 14.88 7.28 -2.14
N PHE A 186 15.82 6.43 -1.71
CA PHE A 186 17.26 6.62 -1.88
C PHE A 186 18.01 5.40 -2.42
N GLY A 187 17.37 4.23 -2.51
CA GLY A 187 17.98 3.01 -3.04
C GLY A 187 18.08 2.97 -4.57
N GLY A 188 17.28 3.76 -5.28
CA GLY A 188 17.25 3.75 -6.75
C GLY A 188 16.71 2.43 -7.32
N MET A 189 17.07 2.11 -8.58
CA MET A 189 16.56 0.92 -9.27
C MET A 189 17.10 -0.39 -8.67
N GLU A 190 18.34 -0.37 -8.18
CA GLU A 190 19.04 -1.53 -7.61
C GLU A 190 18.76 -1.69 -6.10
N GLY A 191 18.07 -0.72 -5.49
CA GLY A 191 17.75 -0.69 -4.06
C GLY A 191 18.91 -0.27 -3.15
N ASP A 192 20.14 -0.20 -3.66
CA ASP A 192 21.33 0.04 -2.86
C ASP A 192 22.00 1.42 -3.03
N ARG A 193 21.61 2.26 -3.99
CA ARG A 193 22.35 3.45 -4.49
C ARG A 193 23.02 4.35 -3.42
N PHE A 194 22.42 4.53 -2.25
CA PHE A 194 23.02 5.22 -1.10
C PHE A 194 22.99 4.34 0.16
N SER A 195 23.75 3.24 0.16
CA SER A 195 23.78 2.24 1.26
C SER A 195 25.06 2.22 2.08
N GLY A 196 25.93 3.22 1.90
CA GLY A 196 27.23 3.24 2.57
C GLY A 196 28.32 2.48 1.80
N GLN A 197 28.26 2.51 0.46
CA GLN A 197 29.33 1.96 -0.38
C GLN A 197 30.68 2.62 -0.07
N ASP A 198 31.69 1.75 0.02
CA ASP A 198 33.11 2.04 -0.11
C ASP A 198 33.44 1.94 -1.62
N LEU A 199 34.01 3.00 -2.20
CA LEU A 199 34.28 3.08 -3.65
C LEU A 199 35.74 2.82 -4.00
N ASP A 200 36.66 2.74 -3.02
CA ASP A 200 38.08 2.49 -3.23
C ASP A 200 38.66 1.27 -2.49
N ASP A 201 37.79 0.50 -1.82
CA ASP A 201 38.06 -0.71 -1.03
C ASP A 201 39.02 -0.47 0.18
N ASP A 202 39.07 0.75 0.74
CA ASP A 202 39.92 1.05 1.91
C ASP A 202 39.34 0.60 3.27
N GLY A 203 38.05 0.23 3.29
CA GLY A 203 37.30 -0.18 4.47
C GLY A 203 36.47 0.94 5.12
N VAL A 204 36.37 2.11 4.49
CA VAL A 204 35.57 3.27 4.92
C VAL A 204 34.49 3.57 3.88
N ALA A 205 33.27 3.81 4.32
CA ALA A 205 32.19 4.21 3.42
C ALA A 205 32.39 5.64 2.89
N ASP A 206 32.49 5.78 1.56
CA ASP A 206 32.50 7.07 0.85
C ASP A 206 31.10 7.68 0.76
N LEU A 207 30.10 6.82 0.51
CA LEU A 207 28.70 7.23 0.36
C LEU A 207 27.97 7.22 1.71
N PRO A 208 26.93 8.06 1.88
CA PRO A 208 26.08 7.98 3.05
C PRO A 208 25.22 6.72 3.01
N ARG A 209 24.91 6.14 4.17
CA ARG A 209 23.87 5.11 4.32
C ARG A 209 22.52 5.80 4.57
N LEU A 210 21.73 5.93 3.52
CA LEU A 210 20.41 6.55 3.48
C LEU A 210 19.28 5.54 3.29
N THR A 211 19.60 4.29 2.96
CA THR A 211 18.66 3.16 2.74
C THR A 211 18.30 2.40 4.02
N SER A 212 18.93 2.70 5.16
CA SER A 212 18.67 2.02 6.43
C SER A 212 18.83 2.93 7.64
N ASP A 213 17.89 2.88 8.59
CA ASP A 213 17.96 3.60 9.86
C ASP A 213 18.91 2.92 10.87
N GLY A 214 19.24 1.64 10.65
CA GLY A 214 20.14 0.83 11.47
C GLY A 214 19.49 0.20 12.71
N VAL A 215 18.16 0.13 12.78
CA VAL A 215 17.39 -0.41 13.92
C VAL A 215 16.71 -1.73 13.53
N SER A 216 17.43 -2.84 13.73
CA SER A 216 16.84 -4.18 13.56
C SER A 216 15.71 -4.46 14.56
N LEU A 217 14.69 -5.21 14.13
CA LEU A 217 13.69 -5.80 15.03
C LEU A 217 14.36 -6.58 16.19
N THR A 218 14.08 -6.20 17.44
CA THR A 218 14.52 -6.92 18.65
C THR A 218 13.45 -7.84 19.24
N ALA A 219 12.18 -7.60 18.94
CA ALA A 219 11.06 -8.28 19.58
C ALA A 219 10.80 -9.68 19.02
N ASP A 220 10.59 -10.66 19.91
CA ASP A 220 10.11 -12.00 19.55
C ASP A 220 8.68 -11.94 18.99
N ILE A 221 8.50 -12.32 17.72
CA ILE A 221 7.20 -12.44 17.07
C ILE A 221 6.64 -13.84 17.30
N SER A 222 5.47 -13.91 17.93
CA SER A 222 4.72 -15.15 18.14
C SER A 222 3.82 -15.45 16.94
N THR A 223 3.70 -16.72 16.57
CA THR A 223 2.71 -17.20 15.57
C THR A 223 1.30 -17.37 16.15
N THR A 224 1.11 -17.04 17.43
CA THR A 224 -0.18 -17.13 18.15
C THR A 224 -0.48 -15.83 18.89
N PHE A 225 -1.74 -15.43 18.98
CA PHE A 225 -2.13 -14.18 19.62
C PHE A 225 -1.87 -14.21 21.16
N PRO A 226 -1.30 -13.15 21.76
CA PRO A 226 -0.81 -11.92 21.13
C PRO A 226 0.49 -12.14 20.33
N TYR A 227 0.54 -11.59 19.11
CA TYR A 227 1.64 -11.83 18.16
C TYR A 227 2.97 -11.16 18.53
N LEU A 228 2.99 -10.30 19.55
CA LEU A 228 4.17 -9.62 20.06
C LEU A 228 4.37 -10.00 21.53
N GLY A 229 5.63 -10.11 21.94
CA GLY A 229 6.02 -10.28 23.34
C GLY A 229 5.61 -9.09 24.24
N ALA A 230 5.95 -9.18 25.52
CA ALA A 230 5.87 -8.02 26.41
C ALA A 230 6.83 -6.92 25.91
N PRO A 231 6.47 -5.63 26.06
CA PRO A 231 7.40 -4.54 25.70
C PRO A 231 8.67 -4.62 26.54
N GLU A 232 9.82 -4.39 25.88
CA GLU A 232 11.16 -4.37 26.47
C GLU A 232 11.46 -3.07 27.25
#